data_AF-A0A2D4YAF3-F1
#
_entry.id   AF-A0A2D4YAF3-F1
#
_cell.length_a   1.000
_cell.length_b   1.000
_cell.length_c   1.000
_cell.angle_alpha   90.00
_cell.angle_beta   90.00
_cell.angle_gamma   90.00
#
_symmetry.space_group_name_H-M   'P 1'
#
loop_
_entity.id
_entity.type
_entity.pdbx_description
1 polymer ?
#
loop_
_entity_poly.entity_id
_entity_poly.type
_entity_poly.pdbx_seq_one_letter_code
_entity_poly.pdbx_strand_id
1 'polypeptide(L)'
;MKIKTMRLVLLTLFIYPLVSVAQAKGEANDIFNLINEARTNPKTFLAKYKTKIETYEPKFISLLENASPIEEVIWDDELAKNCKQSVYGNLNPAYEGDNSMCGSSSGSGSGSGSGFSNREALYFVCDSYTHVLNEDDKYFGFYIDEKGHAYKWGKSCKTKKYVFEFNEAIDSSNVDFTKLKTANKEVELTAMDKEMIKEINFVRQYPKVYASIVADYLADKSKSWVGLSKAEYNAGMELIEELKEMSPSQLLYPNTCVYEAAKKHGEDCKNRGFTGHTGSDGSSPFSRISKFCPDLSGNENIVGGRKNARVLVIQLLIDAGISSRGHRYNMLNPNWEYVGCYGYEGNSMYTYIQNFAMD
;
A
#
# COMPACT_ATOMS: atom_id res chain seq x y z
N MET A 1 -41.69 65.01 -6.33
CA MET A 1 -40.65 64.32 -5.54
C MET A 1 -40.39 62.96 -6.17
N LYS A 2 -39.31 62.80 -6.94
CA LYS A 2 -38.93 61.53 -7.59
C LYS A 2 -37.81 60.89 -6.76
N ILE A 3 -38.08 59.73 -6.15
CA ILE A 3 -37.08 58.94 -5.43
C ILE A 3 -36.36 58.06 -6.45
N LYS A 4 -35.05 58.28 -6.62
CA LYS A 4 -34.16 57.47 -7.46
C LYS A 4 -33.82 56.18 -6.73
N THR A 5 -34.11 55.04 -7.34
CA THR A 5 -33.65 53.72 -6.91
C THR A 5 -32.15 53.60 -7.16
N MET A 6 -31.35 53.52 -6.09
CA MET A 6 -29.90 53.31 -6.16
C MET A 6 -29.65 51.81 -6.37
N ARG A 7 -29.08 51.42 -7.51
CA ARG A 7 -28.57 50.06 -7.73
C ARG A 7 -27.28 49.89 -6.94
N LEU A 8 -27.32 49.05 -5.92
CA LEU A 8 -26.14 48.59 -5.18
C LEU A 8 -25.40 47.59 -6.09
N VAL A 9 -24.29 48.01 -6.69
CA VAL A 9 -23.37 47.10 -7.38
C VAL A 9 -22.56 46.40 -6.29
N LEU A 10 -22.89 45.13 -6.03
CA LEU A 10 -22.11 44.26 -5.15
C LEU A 10 -20.80 43.93 -5.91
N LEU A 11 -19.74 44.67 -5.62
CA LEU A 11 -18.40 44.35 -6.09
C LEU A 11 -17.89 43.17 -5.25
N THR A 12 -18.10 41.94 -5.73
CA THR A 12 -17.46 40.76 -5.13
C THR A 12 -15.95 40.85 -5.38
N LEU A 13 -15.23 41.41 -4.41
CA LEU A 13 -13.78 41.22 -4.32
C LEU A 13 -13.53 39.73 -4.09
N PHE A 14 -13.15 39.02 -5.15
CA PHE A 14 -12.45 37.75 -5.02
C PHE A 14 -11.12 38.04 -4.32
N ILE A 15 -11.11 37.87 -3.00
CA ILE A 15 -9.87 37.69 -2.25
C ILE A 15 -9.38 36.30 -2.63
N TYR A 16 -8.62 36.21 -3.73
CA TYR A 16 -7.74 35.07 -3.93
C TYR A 16 -6.79 35.05 -2.72
N PRO A 17 -6.75 33.98 -1.92
CA PRO A 17 -5.61 33.82 -1.05
C PRO A 17 -4.41 33.72 -2.01
N LEU A 18 -3.51 34.68 -1.92
CA LEU A 18 -2.14 34.54 -2.42
C LEU A 18 -1.53 33.37 -1.64
N VAL A 19 -1.82 32.15 -2.09
CA VAL A 19 -1.15 30.95 -1.61
C VAL A 19 0.27 31.05 -2.15
N SER A 20 1.20 31.16 -1.22
CA SER A 20 2.64 31.19 -1.40
C SER A 20 3.10 30.33 -2.58
N VAL A 21 3.56 31.00 -3.64
CA VAL A 21 4.30 30.40 -4.77
C VAL A 21 5.69 30.03 -4.28
N ALA A 22 5.81 28.89 -3.61
CA ALA A 22 7.06 28.20 -3.33
C ALA A 22 6.78 26.81 -2.75
N GLN A 23 6.07 25.95 -3.49
CA GLN A 23 5.67 24.65 -2.94
C GLN A 23 6.73 23.57 -3.18
N ALA A 24 6.97 23.13 -4.41
CA ALA A 24 8.01 22.13 -4.71
C ALA A 24 9.29 22.75 -5.32
N LYS A 25 10.43 22.06 -5.24
CA LYS A 25 11.73 22.51 -5.82
C LYS A 25 12.32 21.44 -6.75
N GLY A 26 12.95 21.87 -7.86
CA GLY A 26 13.64 20.98 -8.79
C GLY A 26 12.73 19.89 -9.36
N GLU A 27 13.24 18.66 -9.47
CA GLU A 27 12.51 17.50 -10.01
C GLU A 27 11.20 17.20 -9.26
N ALA A 28 11.12 17.50 -7.96
CA ALA A 28 9.89 17.33 -7.18
C ALA A 28 8.76 18.23 -7.68
N ASN A 29 9.09 19.41 -8.23
CA ASN A 29 8.11 20.33 -8.83
C ASN A 29 7.55 19.78 -10.14
N ASP A 30 8.39 19.14 -10.96
CA ASP A 30 7.94 18.54 -12.21
C ASP A 30 6.98 17.36 -11.93
N ILE A 31 7.29 16.53 -10.93
CA ILE A 31 6.41 15.44 -10.49
C ILE A 31 5.07 15.99 -10.00
N PHE A 32 5.09 16.99 -9.11
CA PHE A 32 3.88 17.63 -8.60
C PHE A 32 3.00 18.20 -9.71
N ASN A 33 3.60 18.91 -10.68
CA ASN A 33 2.88 19.47 -11.82
C ASN A 33 2.26 18.38 -12.72
N LEU A 34 2.99 17.29 -12.99
CA LEU A 34 2.47 16.18 -13.77
C LEU A 34 1.31 15.45 -13.07
N ILE A 35 1.38 15.29 -11.75
CA ILE A 35 0.26 14.75 -10.96
C ILE A 35 -0.97 15.62 -11.15
N ASN A 36 -0.85 16.95 -11.02
CA ASN A 36 -1.98 17.85 -11.17
C ASN A 36 -2.49 17.91 -12.62
N GLU A 37 -1.61 17.85 -13.63
CA GLU A 37 -2.02 17.74 -15.04
C GLU A 37 -2.85 16.46 -15.28
N ALA A 38 -2.42 15.31 -14.73
CA ALA A 38 -3.14 14.05 -14.81
C ALA A 38 -4.50 14.10 -14.09
N ARG A 39 -4.60 14.82 -12.96
CA ARG A 39 -5.83 14.95 -12.17
C ARG A 39 -6.87 15.86 -12.82
N THR A 40 -6.46 17.03 -13.29
CA THR A 40 -7.40 18.03 -13.83
C THR A 40 -7.71 17.80 -15.31
N ASN A 41 -6.82 17.13 -16.05
CA ASN A 41 -6.96 16.90 -17.49
C ASN A 41 -6.54 15.47 -17.92
N PRO A 42 -7.12 14.40 -17.34
CA PRO A 42 -6.61 13.03 -17.51
C PRO A 42 -6.51 12.56 -18.97
N LYS A 43 -7.50 12.89 -19.80
CA LYS A 43 -7.52 12.50 -21.22
C LYS A 43 -6.45 13.23 -22.04
N THR A 44 -6.24 14.52 -21.77
CA THR A 44 -5.18 15.31 -22.41
C THR A 44 -3.81 14.83 -21.98
N PHE A 45 -3.64 14.57 -20.68
CA PHE A 45 -2.43 14.00 -20.12
C PHE A 45 -2.08 12.65 -20.77
N LEU A 46 -3.07 11.76 -20.89
CA LEU A 46 -2.89 10.48 -21.58
C LEU A 46 -2.49 10.70 -23.05
N ALA A 47 -3.17 11.56 -23.80
CA ALA A 47 -2.84 11.82 -25.20
C ALA A 47 -1.38 12.28 -25.38
N LYS A 48 -0.86 13.06 -24.43
CA LYS A 48 0.51 13.59 -24.44
C LYS A 48 1.56 12.55 -24.05
N TYR A 49 1.24 11.63 -23.13
CA TYR A 49 2.22 10.73 -22.50
C TYR A 49 1.99 9.24 -22.77
N LYS A 50 1.01 8.86 -23.61
CA LYS A 50 0.55 7.47 -23.81
C LYS A 50 1.67 6.44 -23.97
N THR A 51 2.60 6.65 -24.91
CA THR A 51 3.69 5.68 -25.18
C THR A 51 4.59 5.44 -23.97
N LYS A 52 4.86 6.48 -23.19
CA LYS A 52 5.69 6.36 -21.98
C LYS A 52 4.91 5.70 -20.85
N ILE A 53 3.65 6.06 -20.67
CA ILE A 53 2.77 5.43 -19.68
C ILE A 53 2.63 3.93 -19.99
N GLU A 54 2.47 3.55 -21.26
CA GLU A 54 2.42 2.15 -21.67
C GLU A 54 3.68 1.36 -21.28
N THR A 55 4.84 2.03 -21.32
CA THR A 55 6.12 1.43 -20.93
C THR A 55 6.27 1.34 -19.41
N TYR A 56 5.82 2.36 -18.68
CA TYR A 56 6.05 2.44 -17.22
C TYR A 56 4.97 1.73 -16.41
N GLU A 57 3.71 1.94 -16.74
CA GLU A 57 2.57 1.36 -16.03
C GLU A 57 1.33 1.30 -16.95
N PRO A 58 1.17 0.22 -17.74
CA PRO A 58 0.09 0.11 -18.71
C PRO A 58 -1.31 0.09 -18.05
N LYS A 59 -1.44 -0.30 -16.78
CA LYS A 59 -2.73 -0.25 -16.06
C LYS A 59 -3.21 1.19 -15.86
N PHE A 60 -2.32 2.17 -15.89
CA PHE A 60 -2.69 3.58 -15.74
C PHE A 60 -3.44 4.11 -16.97
N ILE A 61 -3.24 3.52 -18.15
CA ILE A 61 -3.92 3.94 -19.40
C ILE A 61 -5.43 3.83 -19.25
N SER A 62 -5.94 2.65 -18.88
CA SER A 62 -7.38 2.41 -18.78
C SER A 62 -8.02 3.28 -17.69
N LEU A 63 -7.28 3.58 -16.62
CA LEU A 63 -7.75 4.50 -15.58
C LEU A 63 -7.85 5.94 -16.10
N LEU A 64 -6.85 6.44 -16.81
CA LEU A 64 -6.88 7.78 -17.42
C LEU A 64 -7.96 7.93 -18.49
N GLU A 65 -8.20 6.89 -19.30
CA GLU A 65 -9.25 6.89 -20.35
C GLU A 65 -10.64 7.10 -19.75
N ASN A 66 -10.89 6.48 -18.59
CA ASN A 66 -12.18 6.50 -17.90
C ASN A 66 -12.28 7.58 -16.82
N ALA A 67 -11.19 8.27 -16.50
CA ALA A 67 -11.16 9.29 -15.45
C ALA A 67 -11.93 10.56 -15.85
N SER A 68 -12.66 11.09 -14.88
CA SER A 68 -13.15 12.47 -14.90
C SER A 68 -12.15 13.38 -14.17
N PRO A 69 -12.08 14.68 -14.53
CA PRO A 69 -11.28 15.65 -13.77
C PRO A 69 -11.60 15.63 -12.28
N ILE A 70 -10.57 15.66 -11.44
CA ILE A 70 -10.66 15.79 -9.98
C ILE A 70 -9.82 16.97 -9.49
N GLU A 71 -10.03 17.38 -8.24
CA GLU A 71 -9.29 18.48 -7.61
C GLU A 71 -7.78 18.22 -7.60
N GLU A 72 -6.99 19.29 -7.77
CA GLU A 72 -5.54 19.26 -7.60
C GLU A 72 -5.15 18.78 -6.20
N VAL A 73 -4.00 18.09 -6.11
CA VAL A 73 -3.38 17.85 -4.80
C VAL A 73 -2.64 19.08 -4.32
N ILE A 74 -2.57 19.20 -2.99
CA ILE A 74 -1.88 20.27 -2.27
C ILE A 74 -0.49 19.76 -1.90
N TRP A 75 0.55 20.50 -2.29
CA TRP A 75 1.90 20.22 -1.81
C TRP A 75 1.99 20.48 -0.31
N ASP A 76 2.64 19.55 0.40
CA ASP A 76 2.85 19.63 1.84
C ASP A 76 4.34 19.55 2.19
N ASP A 77 4.86 20.65 2.75
CA ASP A 77 6.28 20.79 3.07
C ASP A 77 6.73 19.84 4.19
N GLU A 78 5.86 19.54 5.15
CA GLU A 78 6.19 18.65 6.25
C GLU A 78 6.20 17.19 5.79
N LEU A 79 5.33 16.80 4.85
CA LEU A 79 5.44 15.52 4.16
C LEU A 79 6.73 15.43 3.34
N ALA A 80 7.11 16.48 2.60
CA ALA A 80 8.36 16.50 1.84
C ALA A 80 9.61 16.43 2.75
N LYS A 81 9.59 17.14 3.88
CA LYS A 81 10.62 17.05 4.93
C LYS A 81 10.68 15.66 5.53
N ASN A 82 9.53 15.02 5.76
CA ASN A 82 9.45 13.63 6.21
C ASN A 82 10.07 12.67 5.17
N CYS A 83 9.76 12.83 3.88
CA CYS A 83 10.38 12.08 2.80
C CYS A 83 11.91 12.22 2.80
N LYS A 84 12.43 13.45 2.95
CA LYS A 84 13.87 13.68 3.11
C LYS A 84 14.44 12.94 4.30
N GLN A 85 13.84 13.05 5.48
CA GLN A 85 14.31 12.34 6.66
C GLN A 85 14.38 10.83 6.44
N SER A 86 13.41 10.24 5.74
CA SER A 86 13.42 8.82 5.37
C SER A 86 14.58 8.43 4.45
N VAL A 87 14.89 9.26 3.43
CA VAL A 87 16.06 9.03 2.56
C VAL A 87 17.38 9.02 3.35
N TYR A 88 17.46 9.81 4.42
CA TYR A 88 18.64 9.92 5.28
C TYR A 88 18.59 9.01 6.52
N GLY A 89 17.75 7.96 6.50
CA GLY A 89 17.79 6.88 7.48
C GLY A 89 16.89 7.07 8.71
N ASN A 90 16.12 8.15 8.81
CA ASN A 90 15.04 8.20 9.80
C ASN A 90 13.89 7.29 9.34
N LEU A 91 13.80 6.10 9.92
CA LEU A 91 12.82 5.08 9.52
C LEU A 91 11.38 5.40 9.95
N ASN A 92 11.17 6.38 10.84
CA ASN A 92 9.84 6.80 11.30
C ASN A 92 9.81 8.30 11.61
N PRO A 93 9.94 9.16 10.58
CA PRO A 93 9.84 10.59 10.78
C PRO A 93 8.44 10.94 11.28
N ALA A 94 8.37 11.76 12.32
CA ALA A 94 7.11 12.30 12.79
C ALA A 94 6.61 13.38 11.83
N TYR A 95 5.32 13.35 11.56
CA TYR A 95 4.66 14.42 10.83
C TYR A 95 4.36 15.58 11.79
N GLU A 96 4.89 16.77 11.51
CA GLU A 96 4.80 17.96 12.38
C GLU A 96 3.88 19.06 11.80
N GLY A 97 3.20 18.79 10.67
CA GLY A 97 2.39 19.80 10.00
C GLY A 97 1.01 20.01 10.65
N ASP A 98 0.47 21.22 10.46
CA ASP A 98 -0.78 21.70 11.06
C ASP A 98 -2.04 21.37 10.22
N ASN A 99 -1.95 20.41 9.30
CA ASN A 99 -3.04 20.17 8.37
C ASN A 99 -4.06 19.16 8.89
N SER A 100 -5.28 19.24 8.34
CA SER A 100 -6.41 18.38 8.66
C SER A 100 -6.33 17.02 7.95
N MET A 101 -5.14 16.43 7.84
CA MET A 101 -4.97 15.09 7.28
C MET A 101 -5.66 14.05 8.17
N CYS A 102 -6.33 13.08 7.55
CA CYS A 102 -6.93 11.97 8.28
C CYS A 102 -6.17 10.66 8.06
N GLY A 103 -5.90 9.96 9.16
CA GLY A 103 -5.15 8.71 9.18
C GLY A 103 -3.64 8.92 9.06
N SER A 104 -2.91 7.82 9.06
CA SER A 104 -1.49 7.80 8.72
C SER A 104 -1.34 7.98 7.19
N SER A 105 -0.34 8.73 6.74
CA SER A 105 -0.02 8.98 5.31
C SER A 105 -0.31 7.75 4.44
N SER A 106 -1.21 7.93 3.46
CA SER A 106 -1.59 6.90 2.51
C SER A 106 -0.46 6.71 1.51
N GLY A 107 0.09 5.50 1.42
CA GLY A 107 1.16 5.21 0.46
C GLY A 107 2.48 5.91 0.80
N SER A 108 3.39 5.16 1.41
CA SER A 108 4.80 5.54 1.49
C SER A 108 5.58 4.62 0.56
N GLY A 109 6.12 5.17 -0.52
CA GLY A 109 7.14 4.53 -1.34
C GLY A 109 8.49 5.17 -1.04
N SER A 110 9.53 4.35 -0.91
CA SER A 110 10.90 4.81 -0.82
C SER A 110 11.80 3.87 -1.61
N GLY A 111 12.58 4.42 -2.53
CA GLY A 111 13.65 3.70 -3.20
C GLY A 111 15.00 4.18 -2.69
N SER A 112 15.79 3.29 -2.09
CA SER A 112 17.20 3.54 -1.76
C SER A 112 18.10 3.07 -2.91
N GLY A 113 19.04 3.92 -3.34
CA GLY A 113 20.05 3.56 -4.36
C GLY A 113 20.24 4.60 -5.46
N SER A 114 21.40 4.56 -6.13
CA SER A 114 21.86 5.58 -7.09
C SER A 114 21.19 5.52 -8.48
N GLY A 115 20.23 4.62 -8.69
CA GLY A 115 19.58 4.42 -10.00
C GLY A 115 18.37 5.32 -10.26
N PHE A 116 17.84 5.98 -9.23
CA PHE A 116 16.59 6.74 -9.32
C PHE A 116 16.75 8.19 -9.75
N SER A 117 17.90 8.81 -9.47
CA SER A 117 18.19 10.20 -9.87
C SER A 117 18.25 10.42 -11.39
N ASN A 118 18.24 9.34 -12.18
CA ASN A 118 18.20 9.39 -13.65
C ASN A 118 16.79 9.12 -14.21
N ARG A 119 15.80 8.84 -13.36
CA ARG A 119 14.41 8.60 -13.78
C ARG A 119 13.73 9.93 -14.04
N GLU A 120 12.97 10.02 -15.12
CA GLU A 120 12.18 11.22 -15.40
C GLU A 120 10.96 11.31 -14.47
N ALA A 121 10.48 12.54 -14.25
CA ALA A 121 9.35 12.81 -13.35
C ALA A 121 8.11 11.93 -13.62
N LEU A 122 7.80 11.66 -14.90
CA LEU A 122 6.67 10.82 -15.30
C LEU A 122 6.73 9.40 -14.72
N TYR A 123 7.93 8.83 -14.55
CA TYR A 123 8.10 7.51 -13.94
C TYR A 123 7.49 7.47 -12.53
N PHE A 124 7.72 8.49 -11.71
CA PHE A 124 7.20 8.54 -10.34
C PHE A 124 5.67 8.77 -10.29
N VAL A 125 5.12 9.47 -11.29
CA VAL A 125 3.66 9.59 -11.46
C VAL A 125 3.05 8.22 -11.78
N CYS A 126 3.68 7.46 -12.68
CA CYS A 126 3.25 6.10 -13.02
C CYS A 126 3.41 5.13 -11.83
N ASP A 127 4.50 5.22 -11.06
CA ASP A 127 4.75 4.35 -9.89
C ASP A 127 3.70 4.54 -8.77
N SER A 128 3.06 5.70 -8.72
CA SER A 128 2.04 6.05 -7.74
C SER A 128 0.62 6.19 -8.33
N TYR A 129 0.38 5.61 -9.52
CA TYR A 129 -0.84 5.84 -10.30
C TYR A 129 -2.15 5.59 -9.54
N THR A 130 -2.15 4.66 -8.57
CA THR A 130 -3.35 4.38 -7.75
C THR A 130 -3.75 5.54 -6.84
N HIS A 131 -2.82 6.43 -6.52
CA HIS A 131 -3.07 7.64 -5.74
C HIS A 131 -3.38 8.85 -6.61
N VAL A 132 -2.73 8.95 -7.78
CA VAL A 132 -2.87 10.10 -8.68
C VAL A 132 -4.34 10.40 -8.98
N LEU A 133 -5.16 9.38 -9.27
CA LEU A 133 -6.60 9.54 -9.57
C LEU A 133 -7.54 9.22 -8.40
N ASN A 134 -7.01 9.18 -7.18
CA ASN A 134 -7.80 9.00 -5.98
C ASN A 134 -8.20 10.36 -5.39
N GLU A 135 -9.52 10.60 -5.32
CA GLU A 135 -10.09 11.86 -4.79
C GLU A 135 -9.87 12.02 -3.28
N ASP A 136 -9.67 10.90 -2.56
CA ASP A 136 -9.38 10.93 -1.12
C ASP A 136 -7.95 11.43 -0.85
N ASP A 137 -7.02 11.24 -1.79
CA ASP A 137 -5.62 11.68 -1.66
C ASP A 137 -5.55 13.17 -2.05
N LYS A 138 -5.26 14.01 -1.04
CA LYS A 138 -5.36 15.47 -1.11
C LYS A 138 -4.02 16.18 -0.92
N TYR A 139 -3.12 15.60 -0.15
CA TYR A 139 -1.80 16.18 0.13
C TYR A 139 -0.70 15.31 -0.47
N PHE A 140 0.39 15.94 -0.90
CA PHE A 140 1.53 15.25 -1.49
C PHE A 140 2.84 15.85 -1.00
N GLY A 141 3.76 14.98 -0.58
CA GLY A 141 5.15 15.34 -0.33
C GLY A 141 6.07 14.41 -1.10
N PHE A 142 7.16 14.97 -1.63
CA PHE A 142 8.15 14.22 -2.39
C PHE A 142 9.55 14.75 -2.10
N TYR A 143 10.53 13.85 -2.08
CA TYR A 143 11.94 14.21 -2.01
C TYR A 143 12.77 13.28 -2.90
N ILE A 144 13.75 13.83 -3.61
CA ILE A 144 14.74 13.07 -4.39
C ILE A 144 16.09 13.78 -4.37
N ASP A 145 17.16 13.00 -4.26
CA ASP A 145 18.54 13.39 -4.53
C ASP A 145 19.37 12.16 -4.93
N GLU A 146 20.70 12.32 -5.00
CA GLU A 146 21.64 11.23 -5.30
C GLU A 146 21.62 10.04 -4.30
N LYS A 147 21.06 10.21 -3.10
CA LYS A 147 20.97 9.16 -2.07
C LYS A 147 19.70 8.32 -2.23
N GLY A 148 18.64 8.90 -2.79
CA GLY A 148 17.40 8.18 -3.07
C GLY A 148 16.20 9.10 -3.20
N HIS A 149 15.02 8.51 -3.15
CA HIS A 149 13.77 9.24 -3.19
C HIS A 149 12.74 8.66 -2.21
N ALA A 150 11.78 9.48 -1.82
CA ALA A 150 10.61 9.05 -1.06
C ALA A 150 9.41 9.94 -1.41
N TYR A 151 8.22 9.36 -1.33
CA TYR A 151 6.97 10.08 -1.49
C TYR A 151 5.96 9.68 -0.42
N LYS A 152 5.05 10.60 -0.12
CA LYS A 152 3.98 10.42 0.86
C LYS A 152 2.72 11.11 0.35
N TRP A 153 1.60 10.40 0.40
CA TRP A 153 0.28 11.01 0.20
C TRP A 153 -0.43 11.21 1.53
N GLY A 154 -1.28 12.23 1.57
CA GLY A 154 -2.11 12.58 2.71
C GLY A 154 -3.57 12.60 2.32
N LYS A 155 -4.43 11.99 3.13
CA LYS A 155 -5.86 11.91 2.85
C LYS A 155 -6.66 13.05 3.46
N SER A 156 -7.73 13.41 2.75
CA SER A 156 -8.83 14.19 3.31
C SER A 156 -9.61 13.37 4.36
N CYS A 157 -10.14 14.05 5.39
CA CYS A 157 -11.09 13.44 6.32
C CYS A 157 -12.47 13.16 5.72
N LYS A 158 -12.77 13.76 4.57
CA LYS A 158 -14.00 13.51 3.82
C LYS A 158 -13.76 12.37 2.86
N THR A 159 -13.95 11.14 3.32
CA THR A 159 -13.81 9.95 2.46
C THR A 159 -15.17 9.47 1.99
N LYS A 160 -15.23 9.11 0.71
CA LYS A 160 -16.41 8.45 0.15
C LYS A 160 -16.40 6.97 0.51
N LYS A 161 -17.54 6.47 1.00
CA LYS A 161 -17.73 5.04 1.27
C LYS A 161 -18.36 4.35 0.07
N TYR A 162 -17.85 3.18 -0.24
CA TYR A 162 -18.30 2.34 -1.33
C TYR A 162 -19.11 1.18 -0.78
N VAL A 163 -20.21 0.87 -1.46
CA VAL A 163 -21.07 -0.28 -1.11
C VAL A 163 -20.61 -1.46 -1.94
N PHE A 164 -20.48 -2.61 -1.29
CA PHE A 164 -20.26 -3.89 -1.93
C PHE A 164 -21.19 -4.91 -1.28
N GLU A 165 -21.88 -5.70 -2.09
CA GLU A 165 -22.79 -6.73 -1.65
C GLU A 165 -22.29 -8.09 -2.11
N PHE A 166 -22.32 -9.05 -1.18
CA PHE A 166 -22.03 -10.44 -1.44
C PHE A 166 -23.09 -11.26 -0.71
N ASN A 167 -23.87 -12.03 -1.47
CA ASN A 167 -25.03 -12.77 -0.96
C ASN A 167 -24.89 -14.29 -1.19
N GLU A 168 -23.75 -14.74 -1.70
CA GLU A 168 -23.47 -16.15 -1.93
C GLU A 168 -22.92 -16.80 -0.65
N ALA A 169 -23.20 -18.09 -0.46
CA ALA A 169 -22.61 -18.84 0.63
C ALA A 169 -21.16 -19.23 0.31
N ILE A 170 -20.26 -19.11 1.29
CA ILE A 170 -18.88 -19.60 1.15
C ILE A 170 -18.90 -21.13 1.26
N ASP A 171 -18.75 -21.82 0.13
CA ASP A 171 -18.58 -23.28 0.12
C ASP A 171 -17.12 -23.65 0.41
N SER A 172 -16.88 -24.18 1.60
CA SER A 172 -15.58 -24.71 2.03
C SER A 172 -15.57 -26.23 2.22
N SER A 173 -16.60 -26.93 1.73
CA SER A 173 -16.76 -28.38 1.92
C SER A 173 -15.60 -29.22 1.38
N ASN A 174 -14.96 -28.75 0.30
CA ASN A 174 -13.81 -29.42 -0.33
C ASN A 174 -12.45 -28.99 0.25
N VAL A 175 -12.43 -28.15 1.30
CA VAL A 175 -11.20 -27.68 1.94
C VAL A 175 -10.71 -28.72 2.95
N ASP A 176 -9.55 -29.32 2.67
CA ASP A 176 -8.83 -30.14 3.63
C ASP A 176 -8.00 -29.22 4.52
N PHE A 177 -8.53 -28.86 5.69
CA PHE A 177 -7.83 -28.01 6.66
C PHE A 177 -6.67 -28.73 7.36
N THR A 178 -6.56 -30.05 7.26
CA THR A 178 -5.47 -30.80 7.90
C THR A 178 -4.18 -30.63 7.10
N LYS A 179 -4.25 -30.70 5.76
CA LYS A 179 -3.07 -30.49 4.90
C LYS A 179 -2.51 -29.05 4.96
N LEU A 180 -3.34 -28.06 5.29
CA LEU A 180 -2.91 -26.66 5.39
C LEU A 180 -2.00 -26.40 6.60
N LYS A 181 -2.07 -27.25 7.63
CA LYS A 181 -1.33 -27.12 8.89
C LYS A 181 0.08 -27.71 8.81
N THR A 182 0.86 -27.28 7.81
CA THR A 182 2.25 -27.73 7.59
C THR A 182 3.14 -27.47 8.82
N ALA A 183 2.82 -26.46 9.63
CA ALA A 183 3.55 -26.07 10.82
C ALA A 183 3.12 -26.74 12.14
N ASN A 184 2.18 -27.70 12.12
CA ASN A 184 1.61 -28.25 13.36
C ASN A 184 2.65 -28.90 14.28
N LYS A 185 3.66 -29.57 13.70
CA LYS A 185 4.70 -30.32 14.41
C LYS A 185 5.86 -29.46 14.91
N GLU A 186 5.95 -28.20 14.47
CA GLU A 186 7.05 -27.31 14.86
C GLU A 186 6.87 -26.82 16.30
N VAL A 187 7.80 -27.18 17.18
CA VAL A 187 7.70 -26.86 18.61
C VAL A 187 8.06 -25.41 18.94
N GLU A 188 8.94 -24.81 18.14
CA GLU A 188 9.41 -23.42 18.33
C GLU A 188 8.37 -22.37 17.89
N LEU A 189 7.41 -22.75 17.04
CA LEU A 189 6.40 -21.84 16.51
C LEU A 189 5.24 -21.65 17.49
N THR A 190 4.85 -20.39 17.71
CA THR A 190 3.69 -20.07 18.53
C THR A 190 2.38 -20.45 17.81
N ALA A 191 1.26 -20.47 18.56
CA ALA A 191 -0.05 -20.65 17.96
C ALA A 191 -0.38 -19.55 16.93
N MET A 192 0.12 -18.33 17.13
CA MET A 192 -0.04 -17.22 16.18
C MET A 192 0.70 -17.47 14.87
N ASP A 193 1.94 -17.97 14.96
CA ASP A 193 2.78 -18.28 13.80
C ASP A 193 2.16 -19.39 12.96
N LYS A 194 1.74 -20.48 13.63
CA LYS A 194 1.08 -21.64 12.99
C LYS A 194 -0.23 -21.24 12.30
N GLU A 195 -1.03 -20.39 12.94
CA GLU A 195 -2.30 -19.92 12.36
C GLU A 195 -2.06 -19.06 11.11
N MET A 196 -1.04 -18.20 11.13
CA MET A 196 -0.67 -17.40 9.96
C MET A 196 -0.21 -18.27 8.79
N ILE A 197 0.66 -19.26 9.03
CA ILE A 197 1.13 -20.20 7.99
C ILE A 197 -0.05 -20.98 7.40
N LYS A 198 -0.97 -21.46 8.25
CA LYS A 198 -2.17 -22.17 7.80
C LYS A 198 -3.05 -21.30 6.89
N GLU A 199 -3.25 -20.04 7.24
CA GLU A 199 -4.09 -19.12 6.47
C GLU A 199 -3.44 -18.71 5.13
N ILE A 200 -2.13 -18.49 5.10
CA ILE A 200 -1.37 -18.30 3.84
C ILE A 200 -1.52 -19.53 2.93
N ASN A 201 -1.38 -20.73 3.50
CA ASN A 201 -1.59 -21.96 2.75
C ASN A 201 -3.03 -22.12 2.25
N PHE A 202 -4.02 -21.57 2.96
CA PHE A 202 -5.42 -21.64 2.56
C PHE A 202 -5.64 -20.88 1.24
N VAL A 203 -5.20 -19.62 1.13
CA VAL A 203 -5.36 -18.86 -0.12
C VAL A 203 -4.59 -19.50 -1.27
N ARG A 204 -3.39 -20.05 -1.02
CA ARG A 204 -2.56 -20.70 -2.06
C ARG A 204 -3.21 -21.98 -2.60
N GLN A 205 -3.78 -22.82 -1.74
CA GLN A 205 -4.35 -24.12 -2.14
C GLN A 205 -5.80 -24.03 -2.61
N TYR A 206 -6.56 -23.05 -2.13
CA TYR A 206 -7.99 -22.92 -2.39
C TYR A 206 -8.36 -21.49 -2.81
N PRO A 207 -7.71 -20.91 -3.84
CA PRO A 207 -7.87 -19.50 -4.20
C PRO A 207 -9.32 -19.16 -4.54
N LYS A 208 -10.06 -20.05 -5.22
CA LYS A 208 -11.48 -19.84 -5.56
C LYS A 208 -12.39 -19.74 -4.34
N VAL A 209 -12.17 -20.56 -3.31
CA VAL A 209 -12.90 -20.45 -2.04
C VAL A 209 -12.51 -19.14 -1.34
N TYR A 210 -11.23 -18.80 -1.40
CA TYR A 210 -10.70 -17.57 -0.81
C TYR A 210 -11.25 -16.31 -1.49
N ALA A 211 -11.56 -16.35 -2.78
CA ALA A 211 -12.23 -15.26 -3.49
C ALA A 211 -13.59 -14.92 -2.85
N SER A 212 -14.39 -15.93 -2.48
CA SER A 212 -15.64 -15.73 -1.76
C SER A 212 -15.43 -15.20 -0.34
N ILE A 213 -14.37 -15.63 0.34
CA ILE A 213 -13.97 -15.09 1.66
C ILE A 213 -13.61 -13.60 1.56
N VAL A 214 -12.88 -13.20 0.52
CA VAL A 214 -12.54 -11.80 0.27
C VAL A 214 -13.80 -10.99 -0.04
N ALA A 215 -14.71 -11.53 -0.86
CA ALA A 215 -15.98 -10.86 -1.17
C ALA A 215 -16.83 -10.64 0.09
N ASP A 216 -16.98 -11.66 0.93
CA ASP A 216 -17.66 -11.56 2.22
C ASP A 216 -17.02 -10.50 3.13
N TYR A 217 -15.68 -10.50 3.23
CA TYR A 217 -14.94 -9.47 3.97
C TYR A 217 -15.22 -8.05 3.47
N LEU A 218 -15.23 -7.83 2.15
CA LEU A 218 -15.53 -6.52 1.57
C LEU A 218 -16.98 -6.11 1.84
N ALA A 219 -17.92 -7.06 1.79
CA ALA A 219 -19.33 -6.81 2.05
C ALA A 219 -19.60 -6.45 3.50
N ASP A 220 -18.94 -7.12 4.44
CA ASP A 220 -19.00 -6.79 5.86
C ASP A 220 -18.35 -5.44 6.16
N LYS A 221 -17.19 -5.17 5.54
CA LYS A 221 -16.50 -3.89 5.70
C LYS A 221 -17.32 -2.73 5.14
N SER A 222 -18.01 -2.90 4.02
CA SER A 222 -18.85 -1.86 3.40
C SER A 222 -20.01 -1.44 4.31
N LYS A 223 -20.56 -2.37 5.11
CA LYS A 223 -21.63 -2.14 6.09
C LYS A 223 -21.13 -1.55 7.42
N SER A 224 -19.82 -1.59 7.68
CA SER A 224 -19.24 -1.12 8.93
C SER A 224 -19.24 0.42 9.02
N TRP A 225 -19.11 0.95 10.25
CA TRP A 225 -18.98 2.40 10.46
C TRP A 225 -17.75 3.00 9.75
N VAL A 226 -16.64 2.25 9.67
CA VAL A 226 -15.45 2.68 8.93
C VAL A 226 -15.72 2.72 7.42
N GLY A 227 -16.47 1.74 6.92
CA GLY A 227 -16.82 1.60 5.51
C GLY A 227 -15.68 1.10 4.64
N LEU A 228 -15.94 0.99 3.35
CA LEU A 228 -14.98 0.58 2.33
C LEU A 228 -14.53 1.79 1.52
N SER A 229 -13.23 2.04 1.43
CA SER A 229 -12.68 3.12 0.59
C SER A 229 -12.62 2.74 -0.89
N LYS A 230 -12.46 3.73 -1.78
CA LYS A 230 -12.28 3.50 -3.23
C LYS A 230 -11.11 2.56 -3.52
N ALA A 231 -9.98 2.78 -2.86
CA ALA A 231 -8.76 2.00 -3.05
C ALA A 231 -8.96 0.53 -2.63
N GLU A 232 -9.63 0.29 -1.50
CA GLU A 232 -9.94 -1.07 -1.04
C GLU A 232 -10.98 -1.76 -1.91
N TYR A 233 -12.02 -1.04 -2.36
CA TYR A 233 -13.00 -1.57 -3.29
C TYR A 233 -12.34 -2.03 -4.59
N ASN A 234 -11.60 -1.13 -5.26
CA ASN A 234 -10.96 -1.44 -6.53
C ASN A 234 -9.97 -2.60 -6.39
N ALA A 235 -9.06 -2.53 -5.43
CA ALA A 235 -8.04 -3.56 -5.25
C ALA A 235 -8.63 -4.90 -4.78
N GLY A 236 -9.74 -4.86 -4.04
CA GLY A 236 -10.49 -6.04 -3.62
C GLY A 236 -11.21 -6.72 -4.80
N MET A 237 -11.82 -5.95 -5.71
CA MET A 237 -12.41 -6.49 -6.93
C MET A 237 -11.35 -7.14 -7.83
N GLU A 238 -10.21 -6.48 -8.04
CA GLU A 238 -9.05 -7.05 -8.76
C GLU A 238 -8.63 -8.40 -8.14
N LEU A 239 -8.52 -8.46 -6.80
CA LEU A 239 -8.13 -9.69 -6.10
C LEU A 239 -9.15 -10.82 -6.28
N ILE A 240 -10.45 -10.51 -6.19
CA ILE A 240 -11.52 -11.52 -6.36
C ILE A 240 -11.43 -12.14 -7.75
N GLU A 241 -11.23 -11.34 -8.79
CA GLU A 241 -11.07 -11.82 -10.17
C GLU A 241 -9.80 -12.67 -10.31
N GLU A 242 -8.66 -12.19 -9.82
CA GLU A 242 -7.39 -12.94 -9.85
C GLU A 242 -7.51 -14.31 -9.15
N LEU A 243 -8.11 -14.35 -7.95
CA LEU A 243 -8.28 -15.59 -7.18
C LEU A 243 -9.28 -16.58 -7.83
N LYS A 244 -10.27 -16.10 -8.58
CA LYS A 244 -11.20 -16.94 -9.34
C LYS A 244 -10.51 -17.65 -10.50
N GLU A 245 -9.53 -17.00 -11.13
CA GLU A 245 -8.76 -17.54 -12.26
C GLU A 245 -7.51 -18.33 -11.82
N MET A 246 -7.04 -18.10 -10.59
CA MET A 246 -5.83 -18.73 -10.07
C MET A 246 -6.00 -20.26 -9.88
N SER A 247 -4.99 -21.00 -10.29
CA SER A 247 -4.84 -22.43 -9.97
C SER A 247 -4.21 -22.63 -8.59
N PRO A 248 -4.55 -23.70 -7.86
CA PRO A 248 -3.88 -24.05 -6.61
C PRO A 248 -2.36 -24.09 -6.76
N SER A 249 -1.64 -23.42 -5.85
CA SER A 249 -0.18 -23.36 -5.78
C SER A 249 0.35 -24.16 -4.60
N GLN A 250 1.63 -24.52 -4.63
CA GLN A 250 2.23 -25.39 -3.61
C GLN A 250 2.09 -24.85 -2.17
N LEU A 251 1.94 -25.79 -1.24
CA LEU A 251 1.97 -25.51 0.20
C LEU A 251 3.34 -24.99 0.59
N LEU A 252 3.37 -24.01 1.49
CA LEU A 252 4.58 -23.54 2.13
C LEU A 252 4.83 -24.33 3.41
N TYR A 253 6.08 -24.71 3.61
CA TYR A 253 6.53 -25.39 4.82
C TYR A 253 7.34 -24.45 5.70
N PRO A 254 7.19 -24.55 7.03
CA PRO A 254 8.04 -23.79 7.94
C PRO A 254 9.51 -24.17 7.72
N ASN A 255 10.39 -23.17 7.72
CA ASN A 255 11.83 -23.38 7.69
C ASN A 255 12.48 -22.63 8.86
N THR A 256 13.33 -23.32 9.63
CA THR A 256 13.93 -22.79 10.86
C THR A 256 14.73 -21.52 10.61
N CYS A 257 15.60 -21.47 9.60
CA CYS A 257 16.42 -20.28 9.39
C CYS A 257 15.59 -19.09 8.87
N VAL A 258 14.56 -19.35 8.06
CA VAL A 258 13.64 -18.32 7.55
C VAL A 258 12.81 -17.74 8.69
N TYR A 259 12.37 -18.59 9.63
CA TYR A 259 11.70 -18.16 10.85
C TYR A 259 12.61 -17.33 11.74
N GLU A 260 13.86 -17.73 11.97
CA GLU A 260 14.81 -16.96 12.79
C GLU A 260 15.09 -15.56 12.18
N ALA A 261 15.16 -15.45 10.85
CA ALA A 261 15.24 -14.16 10.18
C ALA A 261 14.00 -13.27 10.46
N ALA A 262 12.80 -13.85 10.39
CA ALA A 262 11.54 -13.15 10.65
C ALA A 262 11.42 -12.73 12.13
N LYS A 263 11.77 -13.64 13.04
CA LYS A 263 11.78 -13.41 14.49
C LYS A 263 12.76 -12.32 14.88
N LYS A 264 13.99 -12.37 14.37
CA LYS A 264 15.00 -11.34 14.64
C LYS A 264 14.52 -9.96 14.23
N HIS A 265 13.86 -9.85 13.07
CA HIS A 265 13.29 -8.59 12.59
C HIS A 265 12.08 -8.14 13.40
N GLY A 266 11.19 -9.07 13.76
CA GLY A 266 10.03 -8.77 14.59
C GLY A 266 10.41 -8.25 15.98
N GLU A 267 11.43 -8.85 16.60
CA GLU A 267 11.99 -8.37 17.87
C GLU A 267 12.63 -6.99 17.74
N ASP A 268 13.35 -6.72 16.64
CA ASP A 268 13.86 -5.38 16.33
C ASP A 268 12.74 -4.34 16.24
N CYS A 269 11.72 -4.62 15.43
CA CYS A 269 10.53 -3.76 15.27
C CYS A 269 9.83 -3.51 16.60
N LYS A 270 9.66 -4.56 17.41
CA LYS A 270 9.06 -4.44 18.74
C LYS A 270 9.87 -3.53 19.66
N ASN A 271 11.19 -3.70 19.69
CA ASN A 271 12.08 -2.92 20.56
C ASN A 271 12.14 -1.44 20.18
N ARG A 272 12.12 -1.11 18.88
CA ARG A 272 12.10 0.29 18.42
C ARG A 272 10.72 0.95 18.48
N GLY A 273 9.66 0.16 18.68
CA GLY A 273 8.28 0.66 18.86
C GLY A 273 7.54 1.02 17.57
N PHE A 274 8.08 0.66 16.41
CA PHE A 274 7.43 0.80 15.10
C PHE A 274 7.92 -0.28 14.13
N THR A 275 7.16 -0.53 13.07
CA THR A 275 7.43 -1.62 12.12
C THR A 275 7.80 -1.07 10.75
N GLY A 276 8.71 -1.74 10.05
CA GLY A 276 9.12 -1.41 8.67
C GLY A 276 10.14 -2.43 8.15
N HIS A 277 10.36 -2.48 6.84
CA HIS A 277 11.19 -3.51 6.19
C HIS A 277 12.69 -3.41 6.51
N THR A 278 13.18 -2.19 6.74
CA THR A 278 14.59 -1.94 7.09
C THR A 278 14.78 -2.16 8.59
N GLY A 279 15.73 -3.02 8.95
CA GLY A 279 16.12 -3.25 10.34
C GLY A 279 16.92 -2.08 10.92
N SER A 280 16.98 -1.97 12.25
CA SER A 280 17.79 -0.92 12.92
C SER A 280 19.28 -0.96 12.56
N ASP A 281 19.79 -2.10 12.09
CA ASP A 281 21.15 -2.29 11.59
C ASP A 281 21.32 -1.93 10.10
N GLY A 282 20.27 -1.41 9.46
CA GLY A 282 20.23 -1.10 8.02
C GLY A 282 19.98 -2.31 7.12
N SER A 283 19.77 -3.51 7.68
CA SER A 283 19.52 -4.70 6.86
C SER A 283 18.19 -4.61 6.09
N SER A 284 18.24 -4.95 4.80
CA SER A 284 17.05 -5.21 3.98
C SER A 284 16.52 -6.63 4.25
N PRO A 285 15.25 -6.92 3.92
CA PRO A 285 14.70 -8.27 4.03
C PRO A 285 15.55 -9.33 3.34
N PHE A 286 16.01 -9.05 2.12
CA PHE A 286 16.87 -9.95 1.33
C PHE A 286 18.17 -10.25 2.06
N SER A 287 18.91 -9.21 2.49
CA SER A 287 20.18 -9.38 3.19
C SER A 287 20.03 -10.15 4.50
N ARG A 288 18.90 -9.95 5.18
CA ARG A 288 18.58 -10.61 6.45
C ARG A 288 18.24 -12.07 6.23
N ILE A 289 17.41 -12.41 5.25
CA ILE A 289 17.12 -13.80 4.91
C ILE A 289 18.40 -14.52 4.48
N SER A 290 19.18 -13.97 3.55
CA SER A 290 20.45 -14.60 3.11
C SER A 290 21.48 -14.74 4.22
N LYS A 291 21.48 -13.87 5.23
CA LYS A 291 22.37 -14.00 6.40
C LYS A 291 22.04 -15.21 7.27
N PHE A 292 20.75 -15.49 7.48
CA PHE A 292 20.30 -16.64 8.28
C PHE A 292 20.22 -17.92 7.45
N CYS A 293 19.92 -17.80 6.16
CA CYS A 293 19.77 -18.88 5.18
C CYS A 293 20.68 -18.60 3.95
N PRO A 294 21.99 -18.88 4.02
CA PRO A 294 22.93 -18.54 2.94
C PRO A 294 22.60 -19.12 1.57
N ASP A 295 21.93 -20.27 1.55
CA ASP A 295 21.55 -20.98 0.34
C ASP A 295 20.15 -20.61 -0.19
N LEU A 296 19.43 -19.69 0.47
CA LEU A 296 18.08 -19.32 0.08
C LEU A 296 17.98 -17.86 -0.37
N SER A 297 17.10 -17.64 -1.36
CA SER A 297 16.60 -16.33 -1.73
C SER A 297 15.19 -16.14 -1.18
N GLY A 298 14.86 -14.92 -0.76
CA GLY A 298 13.54 -14.69 -0.15
C GLY A 298 13.11 -13.24 -0.12
N ASN A 299 11.88 -13.01 0.32
CA ASN A 299 11.26 -11.70 0.44
C ASN A 299 10.32 -11.64 1.66
N GLU A 300 9.86 -10.45 2.04
CA GLU A 300 9.15 -10.21 3.29
C GLU A 300 7.83 -9.46 3.07
N ASN A 301 6.78 -9.91 3.72
CA ASN A 301 5.58 -9.12 3.97
C ASN A 301 5.51 -8.73 5.45
N ILE A 302 4.97 -7.53 5.72
CA ILE A 302 4.72 -7.04 7.07
C ILE A 302 3.27 -6.60 7.16
N VAL A 303 2.57 -7.03 8.20
CA VAL A 303 1.20 -6.58 8.46
C VAL A 303 0.95 -6.36 9.94
N GLY A 304 0.17 -5.32 10.25
CA GLY A 304 -0.28 -5.01 11.60
C GLY A 304 -1.78 -4.81 11.66
N GLY A 305 -2.41 -5.24 12.76
CA GLY A 305 -3.83 -5.01 12.99
C GLY A 305 -4.39 -5.81 14.16
N ARG A 306 -5.70 -6.12 14.10
CA ARG A 306 -6.36 -6.98 15.09
C ARG A 306 -5.80 -8.40 15.03
N LYS A 307 -5.82 -9.13 16.15
CA LYS A 307 -5.35 -10.53 16.25
C LYS A 307 -6.25 -11.50 15.46
N ASN A 308 -6.18 -11.48 14.15
CA ASN A 308 -6.95 -12.33 13.25
C ASN A 308 -6.16 -12.57 11.96
N ALA A 309 -5.56 -13.76 11.83
CA ALA A 309 -4.70 -14.10 10.69
C ALA A 309 -5.42 -13.93 9.35
N ARG A 310 -6.70 -14.33 9.25
CA ARG A 310 -7.50 -14.17 8.02
C ARG A 310 -7.65 -12.73 7.60
N VAL A 311 -8.02 -11.84 8.52
CA VAL A 311 -8.17 -10.41 8.22
C VAL A 311 -6.83 -9.82 7.76
N LEU A 312 -5.72 -10.20 8.40
CA LEU A 312 -4.39 -9.69 8.04
C LEU A 312 -3.89 -10.24 6.70
N VAL A 313 -4.17 -11.51 6.38
CA VAL A 313 -3.90 -12.09 5.06
C VAL A 313 -4.73 -11.38 3.99
N ILE A 314 -6.04 -11.19 4.21
CA ILE A 314 -6.89 -10.44 3.28
C ILE A 314 -6.39 -9.01 3.09
N GLN A 315 -5.92 -8.33 4.14
CA GLN A 315 -5.35 -6.99 4.01
C GLN A 315 -4.11 -6.95 3.10
N LEU A 316 -3.17 -7.89 3.29
CA LEU A 316 -1.98 -8.01 2.44
C LEU A 316 -2.31 -8.41 1.01
N LEU A 317 -3.35 -9.24 0.81
CA LEU A 317 -3.80 -9.61 -0.52
C LEU A 317 -4.53 -8.45 -1.20
N ILE A 318 -5.41 -7.72 -0.52
CA ILE A 318 -6.07 -6.55 -1.12
C ILE A 318 -5.01 -5.51 -1.49
N ASP A 319 -4.06 -5.25 -0.60
CA ASP A 319 -2.92 -4.34 -0.82
C ASP A 319 -3.35 -2.93 -1.28
N ALA A 320 -4.42 -2.43 -0.66
CA ALA A 320 -5.05 -1.17 -1.03
C ALA A 320 -4.09 0.01 -0.85
N GLY A 321 -3.93 0.82 -1.90
CA GLY A 321 -3.01 1.95 -1.90
C GLY A 321 -1.55 1.58 -2.17
N ILE A 322 -1.27 0.34 -2.62
CA ILE A 322 0.07 -0.05 -3.09
C ILE A 322 -0.03 -0.45 -4.55
N SER A 323 0.42 0.43 -5.45
CA SER A 323 0.26 0.29 -6.91
C SER A 323 0.77 -1.06 -7.43
N SER A 324 1.91 -1.54 -6.92
CA SER A 324 2.52 -2.81 -7.35
C SER A 324 1.78 -4.07 -6.86
N ARG A 325 0.87 -3.95 -5.88
CA ARG A 325 0.32 -5.09 -5.12
C ARG A 325 1.41 -6.05 -4.62
N GLY A 326 2.57 -5.50 -4.26
CA GLY A 326 3.78 -6.27 -3.96
C GLY A 326 3.57 -7.32 -2.88
N HIS A 327 2.76 -7.04 -1.86
CA HIS A 327 2.49 -8.00 -0.80
C HIS A 327 1.65 -9.19 -1.27
N ARG A 328 0.63 -8.92 -2.11
CA ARG A 328 -0.21 -9.94 -2.75
C ARG A 328 0.63 -10.88 -3.58
N TYR A 329 1.39 -10.34 -4.52
CA TYR A 329 2.17 -11.16 -5.45
C TYR A 329 3.34 -11.86 -4.78
N ASN A 330 3.91 -11.28 -3.70
CA ASN A 330 4.86 -11.99 -2.87
C ASN A 330 4.21 -13.21 -2.20
N MET A 331 3.04 -13.05 -1.56
CA MET A 331 2.36 -14.16 -0.86
C MET A 331 1.90 -15.27 -1.81
N LEU A 332 1.46 -14.91 -3.02
CA LEU A 332 0.91 -15.82 -4.02
C LEU A 332 1.96 -16.36 -5.01
N ASN A 333 3.23 -15.96 -4.90
CA ASN A 333 4.28 -16.44 -5.81
C ASN A 333 4.38 -17.98 -5.76
N PRO A 334 4.16 -18.68 -6.88
CA PRO A 334 4.14 -20.14 -6.91
C PRO A 334 5.50 -20.77 -6.63
N ASN A 335 6.60 -20.03 -6.79
CA ASN A 335 7.96 -20.54 -6.63
C ASN A 335 8.39 -20.66 -5.16
N TRP A 336 7.69 -20.00 -4.23
CA TRP A 336 8.02 -20.13 -2.81
C TRP A 336 7.77 -21.54 -2.30
N GLU A 337 8.73 -22.06 -1.54
CA GLU A 337 8.69 -23.40 -0.91
C GLU A 337 8.62 -23.28 0.61
N TYR A 338 9.31 -22.28 1.16
CA TYR A 338 9.48 -22.08 2.59
C TYR A 338 8.80 -20.81 3.09
N VAL A 339 8.38 -20.84 4.34
CA VAL A 339 7.84 -19.67 5.05
C VAL A 339 8.36 -19.59 6.48
N GLY A 340 8.62 -18.39 6.95
CA GLY A 340 8.87 -18.07 8.36
C GLY A 340 7.94 -16.94 8.79
N CYS A 341 7.00 -17.25 9.69
CA CYS A 341 6.08 -16.26 10.23
C CYS A 341 6.37 -16.03 11.70
N TYR A 342 6.61 -14.76 12.08
CA TYR A 342 6.74 -14.37 13.49
C TYR A 342 5.71 -13.31 13.84
N GLY A 343 4.76 -13.68 14.70
CA GLY A 343 3.74 -12.80 15.25
C GLY A 343 4.11 -12.30 16.65
N TYR A 344 3.94 -11.00 16.88
CA TYR A 344 4.12 -10.40 18.21
C TYR A 344 3.05 -9.35 18.51
N GLU A 345 2.83 -9.10 19.79
CA GLU A 345 2.01 -7.99 20.28
C GLU A 345 2.91 -6.76 20.44
N GLY A 346 2.65 -5.72 19.63
CA GLY A 346 3.27 -4.41 19.73
C GLY A 346 2.43 -3.46 20.58
N ASN A 347 2.83 -2.19 20.65
CA ASN A 347 2.18 -1.19 21.53
C ASN A 347 0.71 -0.90 21.17
N SER A 348 0.34 -1.00 19.89
CA SER A 348 -0.98 -0.61 19.39
C SER A 348 -1.75 -1.72 18.67
N MET A 349 -1.05 -2.76 18.22
CA MET A 349 -1.61 -3.81 17.38
C MET A 349 -0.78 -5.09 17.41
N TYR A 350 -1.37 -6.17 16.92
CA TYR A 350 -0.64 -7.39 16.61
C TYR A 350 0.07 -7.20 15.28
N THR A 351 1.33 -7.62 15.20
CA THR A 351 2.16 -7.49 14.00
C THR A 351 2.73 -8.84 13.61
N TYR A 352 2.82 -9.09 12.31
CA TYR A 352 3.47 -10.25 11.74
C TYR A 352 4.58 -9.83 10.78
N ILE A 353 5.71 -10.51 10.90
CA ILE A 353 6.75 -10.58 9.85
C ILE A 353 6.57 -11.93 9.14
N GLN A 354 6.38 -11.91 7.83
CA GLN A 354 6.22 -13.09 6.98
C GLN A 354 7.37 -13.12 5.97
N ASN A 355 8.34 -14.00 6.18
CA ASN A 355 9.40 -14.25 5.22
C ASN A 355 9.03 -15.45 4.35
N PHE A 356 9.21 -15.31 3.04
CA PHE A 356 9.03 -16.36 2.04
C PHE A 356 10.38 -16.66 1.42
N ALA A 357 10.67 -17.93 1.15
CA ALA A 357 11.96 -18.30 0.56
C ALA A 357 11.85 -19.51 -0.38
N MET A 358 12.85 -19.62 -1.24
CA MET A 358 13.13 -20.74 -2.14
C MET A 358 14.64 -20.90 -2.28
N ASP A 359 15.07 -22.07 -2.78
CA ASP A 359 16.47 -22.38 -3.09
C ASP A 359 17.07 -21.48 -4.19
#